data_AF-T1G7D8-F1
#
_entry.id   AF-T1G7D8-F1
#
_cell.length_a   1.000
_cell.length_b   1.000
_cell.length_c   1.000
_cell.angle_alpha   90.00
_cell.angle_beta   90.00
_cell.angle_gamma   90.00
#
_symmetry.space_group_name_H-M   'P 1'
#
loop_
_entity.id
_entity.type
_entity.pdbx_description
1 polymer ?
#
loop_
_entity_poly.entity_id
_entity_poly.type
_entity_poly.pdbx_seq_one_letter_code
_entity_poly.pdbx_strand_id
1 'polypeptide(L)'
;MGGLSNNGVNGNGAVATECDTRELEAFAEHFKQRRIKIGVTQADVGSALGKLKIPGVGSLSQSTICRFESLTLSHNNMVALKPVLQAWLEEAEKSARETRLRTELFGANGGVGMGGLLADKKRKRTSIAAPEKRSLEAYFAIQPRPSGEKIAQIADKLDLKKNVVRVWFCNQRQKQKRMKFSAAGIQGGH
;
A
#
# COMPACT_ATOMS: atom_id res chain seq x y z
N MET A 1 1.48 -29.00 55.32
CA MET A 1 1.90 -29.41 53.98
C MET A 1 0.67 -30.00 53.30
N GLY A 2 -0.04 -29.35 52.37
CA GLY A 2 0.40 -28.56 51.22
C GLY A 2 0.15 -29.41 49.97
N GLY A 3 -1.09 -29.46 49.48
CA GLY A 3 -1.54 -30.29 48.36
C GLY A 3 -2.38 -29.52 47.34
N LEU A 4 -1.65 -28.89 46.40
CA LEU A 4 -1.94 -28.49 45.02
C LEU A 4 -3.39 -28.31 44.55
N SER A 5 -3.72 -27.04 44.28
CA SER A 5 -4.88 -26.58 43.51
C SER A 5 -4.78 -26.91 42.02
N ASN A 6 -5.90 -27.37 41.47
CA ASN A 6 -6.27 -27.21 40.06
C ASN A 6 -6.43 -25.72 39.72
N ASN A 7 -5.90 -25.24 38.61
CA ASN A 7 -6.67 -24.38 37.71
C ASN A 7 -6.05 -24.31 36.31
N GLY A 8 -6.87 -24.64 35.30
CA GLY A 8 -6.54 -24.44 33.90
C GLY A 8 -6.73 -22.97 33.52
N VAL A 9 -5.82 -22.45 32.70
CA VAL A 9 -6.08 -21.28 31.85
C VAL A 9 -5.29 -21.43 30.56
N ASN A 10 -5.93 -21.96 29.52
CA ASN A 10 -5.45 -21.85 28.14
C ASN A 10 -6.42 -20.93 27.40
N GLY A 11 -6.03 -19.65 27.28
CA GLY A 11 -6.87 -18.62 26.64
C GLY A 11 -6.13 -17.31 26.43
N ASN A 12 -4.94 -17.31 25.80
CA ASN A 12 -4.15 -16.10 25.59
C ASN A 12 -3.77 -15.80 24.12
N GLY A 13 -4.41 -16.45 23.14
CA GLY A 13 -4.08 -16.27 21.71
C GLY A 13 -4.79 -15.12 20.98
N ALA A 14 -5.91 -14.60 21.50
CA ALA A 14 -6.78 -13.66 20.77
C ALA A 14 -6.56 -12.17 21.10
N VAL A 15 -6.01 -11.86 22.29
CA VAL A 15 -5.91 -10.48 22.80
C VAL A 15 -4.77 -9.69 22.12
N ALA A 16 -3.70 -10.37 21.73
CA ALA A 16 -2.55 -9.72 21.10
C ALA A 16 -2.84 -9.18 19.69
N THR A 17 -3.70 -9.85 18.92
CA THR A 17 -4.05 -9.43 17.54
C THR A 17 -5.04 -8.27 17.51
N GLU A 18 -5.90 -8.16 18.51
CA GLU A 18 -6.85 -7.03 18.63
C GLU A 18 -6.14 -5.73 19.06
N CYS A 19 -5.15 -5.83 19.95
CA CYS A 19 -4.33 -4.70 20.38
C CYS A 19 -3.53 -4.11 19.19
N ASP A 20 -2.93 -4.98 18.37
CA ASP A 20 -2.17 -4.59 17.17
C ASP A 20 -3.07 -3.93 16.10
N THR A 21 -4.34 -4.34 16.01
CA THR A 21 -5.31 -3.73 15.09
C THR A 21 -5.67 -2.30 15.52
N ARG A 22 -6.02 -2.09 16.79
CA ARG A 22 -6.35 -0.75 17.34
C ARG A 22 -5.18 0.22 17.22
N GLU A 23 -3.95 -0.26 17.41
CA GLU A 23 -2.75 0.56 17.28
C GLU A 23 -2.52 1.00 15.82
N LEU A 24 -2.82 0.13 14.84
CA LEU A 24 -2.76 0.47 13.42
C LEU A 24 -3.82 1.49 13.02
N GLU A 25 -5.03 1.40 13.58
CA GLU A 25 -6.11 2.39 13.37
C GLU A 25 -5.71 3.76 13.88
N ALA A 26 -5.24 3.83 15.14
CA ALA A 26 -4.76 5.06 15.74
C ALA A 26 -3.61 5.68 14.94
N PHE A 27 -2.66 4.84 14.47
CA PHE A 27 -1.56 5.31 13.63
C PHE A 27 -2.04 5.82 12.27
N ALA A 28 -2.94 5.13 11.58
CA ALA A 28 -3.42 5.54 10.26
C ALA A 28 -4.14 6.90 10.31
N GLU A 29 -4.98 7.11 11.32
CA GLU A 29 -5.65 8.39 11.54
C GLU A 29 -4.65 9.50 11.93
N HIS A 30 -3.72 9.21 12.84
CA HIS A 30 -2.67 10.16 13.20
C HIS A 30 -1.83 10.57 11.99
N PHE A 31 -1.38 9.60 11.20
CA PHE A 31 -0.61 9.80 9.98
C PHE A 31 -1.35 10.73 9.01
N LYS A 32 -2.64 10.47 8.75
CA LYS A 32 -3.49 11.28 7.87
C LYS A 32 -3.61 12.72 8.37
N GLN A 33 -3.90 12.92 9.65
CA GLN A 33 -4.04 14.23 10.26
C GLN A 33 -2.74 15.04 10.16
N ARG A 34 -1.60 14.42 10.50
CA ARG A 34 -0.31 15.09 10.49
C ARG A 34 0.16 15.41 9.08
N ARG A 35 -0.02 14.49 8.12
CA ARG A 35 0.25 14.75 6.71
C ARG A 35 -0.53 15.94 6.17
N ILE A 36 -1.83 16.03 6.46
CA ILE A 36 -2.67 17.17 6.06
C ILE A 36 -2.17 18.46 6.74
N LYS A 37 -1.82 18.40 8.03
CA LYS A 37 -1.30 19.54 8.80
C LYS A 37 -0.01 20.12 8.23
N ILE A 38 0.88 19.30 7.68
CA ILE A 38 2.11 19.76 7.00
C ILE A 38 1.88 20.09 5.51
N GLY A 39 0.64 20.00 5.02
CA GLY A 39 0.28 20.37 3.64
C GLY A 39 0.76 19.38 2.57
N VAL A 40 1.07 18.13 2.94
CA VAL A 40 1.61 17.13 2.02
C VAL A 40 0.48 16.28 1.42
N THR A 41 0.49 16.06 0.11
CA THR A 41 -0.51 15.20 -0.55
C THR A 41 -0.14 13.72 -0.47
N GLN A 42 -1.12 12.83 -0.63
CA GLN A 42 -0.89 11.39 -0.66
C GLN A 42 0.13 10.96 -1.74
N ALA A 43 0.16 11.67 -2.88
CA ALA A 43 1.08 11.40 -3.98
C ALA A 43 2.51 11.85 -3.65
N ASP A 44 2.64 12.96 -2.91
CA ASP A 44 3.93 13.47 -2.45
C ASP A 44 4.57 12.52 -1.44
N VAL A 45 3.79 11.94 -0.53
CA VAL A 45 4.27 10.89 0.40
C VAL A 45 4.90 9.73 -0.38
N GLY A 46 4.17 9.18 -1.35
CA GLY A 46 4.63 8.05 -2.15
C GLY A 46 5.90 8.36 -2.95
N SER A 47 6.01 9.60 -3.44
CA SER A 47 7.17 10.10 -4.17
C SER A 47 8.38 10.32 -3.26
N ALA A 48 8.19 10.87 -2.07
CA ALA A 48 9.23 11.11 -1.08
C ALA A 48 9.81 9.81 -0.53
N LEU A 49 8.96 8.82 -0.23
CA LEU A 49 9.38 7.48 0.18
C LEU A 49 10.23 6.79 -0.88
N GLY A 50 9.92 7.00 -2.17
CA GLY A 50 10.75 6.48 -3.27
C GLY A 50 12.16 7.07 -3.32
N LYS A 51 12.38 8.27 -2.75
CA LYS A 51 13.70 8.92 -2.67
C LYS A 51 14.52 8.44 -1.47
N LEU A 52 13.87 8.01 -0.39
CA LEU A 52 14.52 7.58 0.85
C LEU A 52 15.25 6.23 0.75
N LYS A 53 15.16 5.52 -0.40
CA LYS A 53 15.87 4.24 -0.70
C LYS A 53 15.91 3.26 0.49
N ILE A 54 14.81 3.15 1.25
CA ILE A 54 14.72 2.17 2.33
C ILE A 54 14.77 0.77 1.70
N PRO A 55 15.71 -0.11 2.10
CA PRO A 55 15.82 -1.46 1.55
C PRO A 55 14.47 -2.20 1.65
N GLY A 56 13.96 -2.69 0.52
CA GLY A 56 12.69 -3.44 0.48
C GLY A 56 11.42 -2.61 0.29
N VAL A 57 11.49 -1.27 0.34
CA VAL A 57 10.33 -0.39 0.14
C VAL A 57 10.53 0.45 -1.12
N GLY A 58 9.86 0.05 -2.20
CA GLY A 58 9.82 0.83 -3.43
C GLY A 58 8.96 2.10 -3.30
N SER A 59 8.93 2.93 -4.34
CA SER A 59 8.02 4.08 -4.42
C SER A 59 6.57 3.62 -4.23
N LEU A 60 5.91 4.11 -3.18
CA LEU A 60 4.50 3.82 -2.93
C LEU A 60 3.63 4.70 -3.84
N SER A 61 2.46 4.20 -4.22
CA SER A 61 1.51 4.97 -5.03
C SER A 61 0.58 5.78 -4.13
N GLN A 62 0.00 6.88 -4.67
CA GLN A 62 -1.08 7.60 -3.99
C GLN A 62 -2.20 6.64 -3.53
N SER A 63 -2.58 5.69 -4.37
CA SER A 63 -3.61 4.71 -4.04
C SER A 63 -3.19 3.79 -2.88
N THR A 64 -1.90 3.50 -2.72
CA THR A 64 -1.39 2.74 -1.57
C THR A 64 -1.55 3.54 -0.27
N ILE A 65 -1.16 4.81 -0.28
CA ILE A 65 -1.30 5.71 0.88
C ILE A 65 -2.78 5.90 1.24
N CYS A 66 -3.64 6.11 0.24
CA CYS A 66 -5.09 6.22 0.45
C CYS A 66 -5.67 4.97 1.11
N ARG A 67 -5.26 3.77 0.66
CA ARG A 67 -5.75 2.51 1.22
C ARG A 67 -5.24 2.24 2.64
N PHE A 68 -4.03 2.70 2.94
CA PHE A 68 -3.49 2.65 4.30
C PHE A 68 -4.33 3.54 5.24
N GLU A 69 -4.58 4.79 4.84
CA GLU A 69 -5.39 5.74 5.63
C GLU A 69 -6.84 5.32 5.80
N SER A 70 -7.40 4.60 4.82
CA SER A 70 -8.76 4.10 4.90
C SER A 70 -8.85 2.69 5.51
N LEU A 71 -7.74 2.14 6.03
CA LEU A 71 -7.67 0.79 6.63
C LEU A 71 -8.14 -0.34 5.69
N THR A 72 -7.97 -0.17 4.38
CA THR A 72 -8.42 -1.16 3.36
C THR A 72 -7.29 -2.06 2.85
N LEU A 73 -6.08 -1.95 3.41
CA LEU A 73 -5.01 -2.92 3.16
C LEU A 73 -5.15 -4.11 4.12
N SER A 74 -4.59 -5.26 3.72
CA SER A 74 -4.50 -6.42 4.62
C SER A 74 -3.62 -6.10 5.83
N HIS A 75 -3.92 -6.71 6.98
CA HIS A 75 -3.17 -6.55 8.24
C HIS A 75 -1.65 -6.63 8.05
N ASN A 76 -1.15 -7.69 7.41
CA ASN A 76 0.29 -7.86 7.16
C ASN A 76 0.92 -6.70 6.36
N ASN A 77 0.17 -6.09 5.43
CA ASN A 77 0.64 -4.93 4.68
C ASN A 77 0.59 -3.66 5.53
N MET A 78 -0.43 -3.51 6.37
CA MET A 78 -0.53 -2.39 7.33
C MET A 78 0.65 -2.42 8.29
N VAL A 79 0.93 -3.58 8.90
CA VAL A 79 2.08 -3.80 9.79
C VAL A 79 3.41 -3.52 9.08
N ALA A 80 3.58 -4.01 7.84
CA ALA A 80 4.80 -3.77 7.07
C ALA A 80 5.00 -2.29 6.68
N LEU A 81 3.93 -1.54 6.43
CA LEU A 81 3.99 -0.14 6.02
C LEU A 81 4.11 0.83 7.19
N LYS A 82 3.60 0.49 8.37
CA LYS A 82 3.64 1.34 9.57
C LYS A 82 5.04 1.91 9.88
N PRO A 83 6.12 1.11 10.03
CA PRO A 83 7.43 1.66 10.39
C PRO A 83 8.00 2.59 9.31
N VAL A 84 7.70 2.30 8.03
CA VAL A 84 8.14 3.14 6.90
C VAL A 84 7.44 4.50 6.92
N LEU A 85 6.12 4.48 7.09
CA LEU A 85 5.31 5.70 7.14
C LEU A 85 5.60 6.52 8.39
N GLN A 86 5.90 5.87 9.50
CA GLN A 86 6.30 6.53 10.74
C GLN A 86 7.63 7.27 10.58
N ALA A 87 8.67 6.59 10.10
CA ALA A 87 9.98 7.20 9.87
C ALA A 87 9.91 8.39 8.92
N TRP A 88 9.11 8.27 7.85
CA TRP A 88 8.87 9.39 6.93
C TRP A 88 8.12 10.55 7.60
N LEU A 89 7.10 10.26 8.41
CA LEU A 89 6.31 11.29 9.07
C LEU A 89 7.16 12.10 10.07
N GLU A 90 7.99 11.43 10.86
CA GLU A 90 8.91 12.08 11.81
C GLU A 90 9.87 13.05 11.11
N GLU A 91 10.46 12.62 9.99
CA GLU A 91 11.38 13.45 9.20
C GLU A 91 10.66 14.62 8.52
N ALA A 92 9.47 14.38 7.96
CA ALA A 92 8.66 15.40 7.33
C ALA A 92 8.20 16.47 8.34
N GLU A 93 7.83 16.05 9.56
CA GLU A 93 7.48 16.97 10.64
C GLU A 93 8.68 17.76 11.16
N LYS A 94 9.84 17.12 11.30
CA LYS A 94 11.08 17.80 11.69
C LYS A 94 11.44 18.89 10.68
N SER A 95 11.41 18.55 9.39
CA SER A 95 11.66 19.49 8.29
C SER A 95 10.65 20.64 8.27
N ALA A 96 9.37 20.36 8.52
CA ALA A 96 8.33 21.39 8.59
C ALA A 96 8.51 22.31 9.80
N ARG A 97 8.87 21.77 10.98
CA ARG A 97 9.20 22.56 12.18
C ARG A 97 10.40 23.47 11.96
N GLU A 98 11.46 22.95 11.35
CA GLU A 98 12.68 23.72 11.04
C GLU A 98 12.40 24.83 10.04
N THR A 99 11.63 24.54 8.98
CA THR A 99 11.20 25.55 7.99
C THR A 99 10.37 26.66 8.65
N ARG A 100 9.45 26.28 9.55
CA ARG A 100 8.62 27.25 10.29
C ARG A 100 9.47 28.11 11.23
N LEU A 101 10.38 27.51 11.98
CA LEU A 101 11.31 28.24 12.87
C LEU A 101 12.22 29.19 12.07
N ARG A 102 12.73 28.73 10.92
CA ARG A 102 13.57 29.54 10.04
C ARG A 102 12.80 30.70 9.41
N THR A 103 11.52 30.51 9.12
CA THR A 103 10.60 31.57 8.67
C THR A 103 10.33 32.57 9.81
N GLU A 104 10.12 32.10 11.04
CA GLU A 104 9.90 32.95 12.22
C GLU A 104 11.16 33.77 12.59
N LEU A 105 12.37 33.25 12.33
CA LEU A 105 13.63 33.90 12.68
C LEU A 105 14.13 34.92 11.62
N PHE A 106 13.73 34.78 10.34
CA PHE A 106 14.17 35.65 9.23
C PHE A 106 13.04 36.45 8.54
N GLY A 107 11.79 36.29 8.96
CA GLY A 107 10.59 36.73 8.23
C GLY A 107 9.93 38.06 8.64
N ALA A 108 10.66 39.00 9.25
CA ALA A 108 10.10 40.33 9.54
C ALA A 108 10.01 41.26 8.31
N ASN A 109 10.51 40.88 7.13
CA ASN A 109 10.33 41.68 5.91
C ASN A 109 10.30 40.81 4.63
N GLY A 110 9.16 40.85 3.92
CA GLY A 110 9.09 40.51 2.49
C GLY A 110 8.56 39.11 2.17
N GLY A 111 7.25 39.02 1.94
CA GLY A 111 6.63 37.80 1.43
C GLY A 111 6.98 37.51 -0.02
N VAL A 112 7.29 36.24 -0.33
CA VAL A 112 7.00 35.62 -1.62
C VAL A 112 6.81 34.11 -1.38
N GLY A 113 5.61 33.63 -1.64
CA GLY A 113 5.27 32.21 -1.56
C GLY A 113 6.02 31.42 -2.62
N MET A 114 6.75 30.39 -2.20
CA MET A 114 7.43 29.46 -3.10
C MET A 114 6.98 28.02 -2.86
N GLY A 115 5.67 27.80 -3.04
CA GLY A 115 5.09 26.47 -3.21
C GLY A 115 5.02 26.17 -4.70
N GLY A 116 6.11 25.68 -5.30
CA GLY A 116 6.13 25.60 -6.77
C GLY A 116 7.34 24.96 -7.43
N LEU A 117 8.02 23.99 -6.83
CA LEU A 117 8.96 23.15 -7.58
C LEU A 117 8.79 21.74 -7.09
N LEU A 118 8.42 20.80 -7.98
CA LEU A 118 8.68 19.34 -7.98
C LEU A 118 7.72 18.60 -8.94
N ALA A 119 6.84 19.32 -9.66
CA ALA A 119 5.81 18.77 -10.53
C ALA A 119 6.30 18.23 -11.89
N ASP A 120 7.50 17.64 -12.03
CA ASP A 120 7.96 17.19 -13.35
C ASP A 120 8.82 15.91 -13.30
N LYS A 121 8.14 14.76 -13.32
CA LYS A 121 8.42 13.62 -14.24
C LYS A 121 7.49 12.43 -13.94
N LYS A 122 6.26 12.61 -14.42
CA LYS A 122 5.16 11.64 -14.49
C LYS A 122 5.61 10.34 -15.20
N ARG A 123 5.70 9.21 -14.49
CA ARG A 123 5.69 7.89 -15.16
C ARG A 123 4.28 7.61 -15.66
N LYS A 124 4.11 7.54 -16.98
CA LYS A 124 2.83 7.19 -17.62
C LYS A 124 2.47 5.74 -17.30
N ARG A 125 1.26 5.54 -16.75
CA ARG A 125 0.63 4.22 -16.60
C ARG A 125 0.34 3.67 -18.01
N THR A 126 0.79 2.45 -18.31
CA THR A 126 0.35 1.73 -19.51
C THR A 126 -1.09 1.28 -19.27
N SER A 127 -2.05 1.92 -19.94
CA SER A 127 -3.41 1.41 -20.03
C SER A 127 -3.40 0.24 -21.00
N ILE A 128 -3.84 -0.94 -20.56
CA ILE A 128 -4.07 -2.07 -21.46
C ILE A 128 -5.40 -1.78 -22.16
N ALA A 129 -5.41 -1.66 -23.48
CA ALA A 129 -6.64 -1.38 -24.21
C ALA A 129 -7.56 -2.62 -24.22
N ALA A 130 -8.82 -2.39 -24.59
CA ALA A 130 -9.87 -3.41 -24.57
C ALA A 130 -9.55 -4.69 -25.37
N PRO A 131 -8.91 -4.64 -26.56
CA PRO A 131 -8.58 -5.86 -27.31
C PRO A 131 -7.49 -6.69 -26.63
N GLU A 132 -6.46 -6.07 -26.05
CA GLU A 132 -5.37 -6.76 -25.37
C GLU A 132 -5.88 -7.41 -24.07
N LYS A 133 -6.82 -6.76 -23.36
CA LYS A 133 -7.50 -7.34 -22.20
C LYS A 133 -8.27 -8.60 -22.59
N ARG A 134 -9.03 -8.58 -23.69
CA ARG A 134 -9.82 -9.73 -24.15
C ARG A 134 -8.90 -10.89 -24.55
N SER A 135 -7.77 -10.60 -25.21
CA SER A 135 -6.75 -11.60 -25.54
C SER A 135 -6.10 -12.21 -24.29
N LEU A 136 -5.76 -11.40 -23.28
CA LEU A 136 -5.22 -11.89 -22.00
C LEU A 136 -6.22 -12.80 -21.26
N GLU A 137 -7.51 -12.47 -21.29
CA GLU A 137 -8.59 -13.28 -20.73
C GLU A 137 -8.73 -14.64 -21.45
N ALA A 138 -8.61 -14.66 -22.79
CA ALA A 138 -8.61 -15.90 -23.57
C ALA A 138 -7.41 -16.81 -23.24
N TYR A 139 -6.19 -16.25 -23.16
CA TYR A 139 -5.00 -17.02 -22.74
C TYR A 139 -5.14 -17.55 -21.31
N PHE A 140 -5.76 -16.78 -20.43
CA PHE A 140 -5.99 -17.16 -19.04
C PHE A 140 -7.00 -18.29 -18.87
N ALA A 141 -8.02 -18.35 -19.73
CA ALA A 141 -8.98 -19.46 -19.74
C ALA A 141 -8.31 -20.80 -20.10
N ILE A 142 -7.33 -20.78 -21.01
CA ILE A 142 -6.59 -21.97 -21.45
C ILE A 142 -5.53 -22.38 -20.42
N GLN A 143 -4.72 -21.42 -19.95
CA GLN A 143 -3.63 -21.70 -19.01
C GLN A 143 -3.53 -20.58 -17.96
N PRO A 144 -4.14 -20.76 -16.76
CA PRO A 144 -4.12 -19.76 -15.69
C PRO A 144 -2.72 -19.50 -15.11
N ARG A 145 -1.78 -20.43 -15.32
CA ARG A 145 -0.38 -20.36 -14.88
C ARG A 145 0.57 -20.52 -16.08
N PRO A 146 0.72 -19.49 -16.93
CA PRO A 146 1.66 -19.53 -18.04
C PRO A 146 3.11 -19.58 -17.52
N SER A 147 3.97 -20.33 -18.21
CA SER A 147 5.42 -20.33 -17.92
C SER A 147 6.05 -18.97 -18.21
N GLY A 148 7.26 -18.71 -17.69
CA GLY A 148 7.98 -17.47 -17.96
C GLY A 148 8.25 -17.22 -19.44
N GLU A 149 8.44 -18.29 -20.22
CA GLU A 149 8.57 -18.27 -21.67
C GLU A 149 7.23 -17.92 -22.35
N LYS A 150 6.13 -18.54 -21.91
CA LYS A 150 4.80 -18.25 -22.44
C LYS A 150 4.37 -16.81 -22.15
N ILE A 151 4.73 -16.27 -20.98
CA ILE A 151 4.52 -14.85 -20.64
C ILE A 151 5.29 -13.94 -21.60
N ALA A 152 6.51 -14.30 -22.01
CA ALA A 152 7.28 -13.52 -22.97
C ALA A 152 6.64 -13.54 -24.36
N GLN A 153 6.16 -14.71 -24.81
CA GLN A 153 5.43 -14.83 -26.09
C GLN A 153 4.12 -14.02 -26.10
N ILE A 154 3.36 -14.02 -25.00
CA ILE A 154 2.12 -13.23 -24.89
C ILE A 154 2.42 -11.73 -24.85
N ALA A 155 3.50 -11.33 -24.17
CA ALA A 155 3.96 -9.95 -24.12
C ALA A 155 4.33 -9.42 -25.51
N ASP A 156 5.07 -10.22 -26.29
CA ASP A 156 5.44 -9.91 -27.66
C ASP A 156 4.22 -9.79 -28.59
N LYS A 157 3.30 -10.77 -28.54
CA LYS A 157 2.07 -10.79 -29.36
C LYS A 157 1.09 -9.65 -29.07
N LEU A 158 1.11 -9.09 -27.86
CA LEU A 158 0.21 -8.03 -27.44
C LEU A 158 0.88 -6.66 -27.40
N ASP A 159 2.15 -6.57 -27.81
CA ASP A 159 3.00 -5.38 -27.66
C ASP A 159 2.98 -4.79 -26.24
N LEU A 160 2.99 -5.67 -25.24
CA LEU A 160 2.99 -5.32 -23.81
C LEU A 160 4.31 -5.71 -23.17
N LYS A 161 4.73 -4.95 -22.14
CA LYS A 161 5.92 -5.32 -21.36
C LYS A 161 5.70 -6.65 -20.63
N LYS A 162 6.70 -7.54 -20.64
CA LYS A 162 6.70 -8.82 -19.91
C LYS A 162 6.26 -8.69 -18.44
N ASN A 163 6.68 -7.61 -17.77
CA ASN A 163 6.28 -7.32 -16.39
C ASN A 163 4.77 -7.00 -16.25
N VAL A 164 4.18 -6.32 -17.23
CA VAL A 164 2.74 -5.99 -17.24
C VAL A 164 1.91 -7.26 -17.38
N VAL A 165 2.26 -8.14 -18.32
CA VAL A 165 1.59 -9.43 -18.51
C VAL A 165 1.72 -10.31 -17.26
N ARG A 166 2.92 -10.42 -16.68
CA ARG A 166 3.13 -11.20 -15.44
C ARG A 166 2.25 -10.70 -14.29
N VAL A 167 2.25 -9.39 -14.03
CA VAL A 167 1.43 -8.78 -12.96
C VAL A 167 -0.05 -8.97 -13.24
N TRP A 168 -0.47 -8.89 -14.51
CA TRP A 168 -1.85 -9.14 -14.91
C TRP A 168 -2.30 -10.57 -14.58
N PHE A 169 -1.50 -11.60 -14.92
CA PHE A 169 -1.82 -12.99 -14.59
C PHE A 169 -1.84 -13.25 -13.07
N CYS A 170 -0.94 -12.60 -12.31
CA CYS A 170 -0.96 -12.66 -10.84
C CYS A 170 -2.26 -12.06 -10.27
N ASN A 171 -2.63 -10.86 -10.72
CA ASN A 171 -3.84 -10.18 -10.28
C ASN A 171 -5.11 -10.94 -10.70
N GLN A 172 -5.12 -11.51 -11.89
CA GLN A 172 -6.26 -12.29 -12.40
C GLN A 172 -6.45 -13.60 -11.64
N ARG A 173 -5.37 -14.28 -11.25
CA ARG A 173 -5.43 -15.44 -10.33
C ARG A 173 -5.95 -15.06 -8.95
N GLN A 174 -5.50 -13.93 -8.40
CA GLN A 174 -6.01 -13.42 -7.13
C GLN A 174 -7.52 -13.11 -7.22
N LYS A 175 -7.97 -12.52 -8.33
CA LYS A 175 -9.39 -12.28 -8.61
C LYS A 175 -10.19 -13.59 -8.67
N GLN A 176 -9.72 -14.61 -9.41
CA GLN A 176 -10.38 -15.92 -9.44
C GLN A 176 -10.47 -16.57 -8.06
N LYS A 177 -9.37 -16.54 -7.27
CA LYS A 177 -9.37 -17.09 -5.91
C LYS A 177 -10.41 -16.39 -5.05
N ARG A 178 -10.51 -15.06 -5.13
CA ARG A 178 -11.47 -14.26 -4.37
C ARG A 178 -12.92 -14.61 -4.71
N MET A 179 -13.24 -14.88 -5.98
CA MET A 179 -14.60 -15.27 -6.39
C MET A 179 -14.97 -16.71 -6.00
N LYS A 180 -14.00 -17.63 -5.90
CA LYS A 180 -14.26 -19.02 -5.48
C LYS A 180 -14.63 -19.15 -3.99
N PHE A 181 -14.12 -18.25 -3.15
CA PHE A 181 -14.48 -18.21 -1.72
C PHE A 181 -15.81 -17.48 -1.45
N SER A 182 -16.30 -16.66 -2.36
CA SER A 182 -17.61 -16.00 -2.24
C SER A 182 -18.79 -16.87 -2.70
N ALA A 183 -18.53 -17.94 -3.45
CA ALA A 183 -19.56 -18.83 -3.99
C ALA A 183 -19.85 -20.09 -3.13
N ALA A 184 -19.06 -20.36 -2.09
CA ALA A 184 -19.19 -21.54 -1.24
C ALA A 184 -20.07 -21.34 0.02
N GLY A 185 -20.79 -20.21 0.11
CA GLY A 185 -21.58 -19.84 1.29
C GLY A 185 -23.10 -20.04 1.19
N ILE A 186 -23.62 -20.61 0.10
CA ILE A 186 -25.06 -20.87 -0.05
C ILE A 186 -25.28 -22.27 -0.63
N GLN A 187 -25.22 -23.30 0.22
CA GLN A 187 -25.99 -24.56 0.09
C GLN A 187 -25.63 -25.48 1.27
N GLY A 188 -26.62 -25.76 2.12
CA GLY A 188 -26.47 -26.72 3.22
C GLY A 188 -27.50 -26.52 4.33
N GLY A 189 -28.77 -26.35 3.96
CA GLY A 189 -29.90 -26.36 4.89
C GLY A 189 -30.96 -27.30 4.35
N HIS A 190 -30.88 -28.57 4.74
CA HIS A 190 -32.02 -29.46 4.91
C HIS A 190 -31.63 -30.61 5.84
#